data_AF-A0A920BDB6-F1
#
_entry.id   AF-A0A920BDB6-F1
#
_cell.length_a   1.000
_cell.length_b   1.000
_cell.length_c   1.000
_cell.angle_alpha   90.00
_cell.angle_beta   90.00
_cell.angle_gamma   90.00
#
_symmetry.space_group_name_H-M   'P 1'
#
loop_
_entity.id
_entity.type
_entity.pdbx_description
1 polymer ?
#
loop_
_entity_poly.entity_id
_entity_poly.type
_entity_poly.pdbx_seq_one_letter_code
_entity_poly.pdbx_strand_id
1 'polypeptide(L)'
;MHSPETLGLSWETLEKQRKLLVDESSTLPLIKVDAESLSVRIRELFQQNSLELDQEDFHQENSRASKTWKVSFIAEGRFKGIQDFLEALRALDEPFLISRLQLQNLNVDSPNPFLSIELELT
;
A
#
# COMPACT_ATOMS: atom_id res chain seq x y z
N MET A 1 35.80 -12.90 4.11
CA MET A 1 35.15 -11.63 4.47
C MET A 1 34.54 -11.07 3.20
N HIS A 2 33.23 -11.14 3.04
CA HIS A 2 32.53 -10.54 1.90
C HIS A 2 31.42 -9.65 2.46
N SER A 3 31.63 -8.34 2.34
CA SER A 3 30.64 -7.31 2.62
C SER A 3 29.50 -7.40 1.59
N PRO A 4 28.23 -7.22 1.98
CA PRO A 4 27.17 -7.01 1.01
C PRO A 4 27.20 -5.53 0.59
N GLU A 5 27.48 -5.31 -0.69
CA GLU A 5 27.31 -4.02 -1.34
C GLU A 5 25.82 -3.65 -1.27
N THR A 6 25.50 -2.63 -0.48
CA THR A 6 24.17 -2.03 -0.45
C THR A 6 23.90 -1.41 -1.81
N LEU A 7 23.10 -2.10 -2.63
CA LEU A 7 22.51 -1.55 -3.85
C LEU A 7 21.57 -0.42 -3.46
N GLY A 8 22.13 0.79 -3.37
CA GLY A 8 21.36 2.02 -3.23
C GLY A 8 20.44 2.16 -4.45
N LEU A 9 19.15 1.97 -4.24
CA LEU A 9 18.13 2.24 -5.25
C LEU A 9 18.21 3.73 -5.61
N SER A 10 18.82 4.03 -6.76
CA SER A 10 18.94 5.41 -7.24
C SER A 10 17.57 5.95 -7.62
N TRP A 11 17.39 7.27 -7.47
CA TRP A 11 16.17 7.98 -7.85
C TRP A 11 15.72 7.67 -9.30
N GLU A 12 16.68 7.47 -10.21
CA GLU A 12 16.41 7.07 -11.60
C GLU A 12 15.77 5.68 -11.73
N THR A 13 16.01 4.77 -10.77
CA THR A 13 15.40 3.43 -10.72
C THR A 13 13.93 3.53 -10.33
N LEU A 14 13.60 4.40 -9.36
CA LEU A 14 12.23 4.67 -8.93
C LEU A 14 11.41 5.35 -10.04
N GLU A 15 12.00 6.28 -10.79
CA GLU A 15 11.31 6.94 -11.92
C GLU A 15 11.05 6.01 -13.11
N LYS A 16 11.98 5.10 -13.42
CA LYS A 16 11.78 4.08 -14.46
C LYS A 16 10.69 3.08 -14.07
N GLN A 17 10.66 2.68 -12.80
CA GLN A 17 9.61 1.81 -12.26
C GLN A 17 8.22 2.47 -12.33
N ARG A 18 8.12 3.76 -12.01
CA ARG A 18 6.86 4.52 -12.13
C ARG A 18 6.30 4.50 -13.56
N LYS A 19 7.14 4.58 -14.58
CA LYS A 19 6.70 4.59 -15.98
C LYS A 19 6.15 3.25 -16.46
N LEU A 20 6.72 2.14 -15.98
CA LEU A 20 6.27 0.80 -16.39
C LEU A 20 4.90 0.44 -15.81
N LEU A 21 4.54 1.00 -14.65
CA LEU A 21 3.25 0.80 -13.99
C LEU A 21 2.07 1.50 -14.71
N VAL A 22 2.32 2.33 -15.73
CA VAL A 22 1.30 3.19 -16.37
C VAL A 22 0.77 2.62 -17.69
N ASP A 23 1.53 1.75 -18.38
CA ASP A 23 1.21 1.37 -19.78
C ASP A 23 0.34 0.10 -19.95
N GLU A 24 0.07 -0.69 -18.90
CA GLU A 24 -0.62 -1.99 -19.04
C GLU A 24 -2.07 -2.03 -18.51
N SER A 25 -2.85 -0.95 -18.72
CA SER A 25 -4.28 -0.94 -18.39
C SER A 25 -5.15 -0.83 -19.63
N SER A 26 -5.54 -1.96 -20.20
CA SER A 26 -6.66 -2.01 -21.14
C SER A 26 -7.41 -3.35 -21.06
N THR A 27 -8.68 -3.21 -20.67
CA THR A 27 -9.80 -4.16 -20.72
C THR A 27 -9.81 -5.26 -19.65
N LEU A 28 -10.80 -5.25 -18.75
CA LEU A 28 -11.56 -6.43 -18.26
C LEU A 28 -12.70 -5.98 -17.30
N PRO A 29 -13.79 -6.77 -17.14
CA PRO A 29 -15.04 -6.31 -16.53
C PRO A 29 -15.16 -6.60 -15.02
N LEU A 30 -15.76 -5.63 -14.30
CA LEU A 30 -16.60 -5.73 -13.10
C LEU A 30 -16.13 -6.67 -11.97
N ILE A 31 -14.98 -6.32 -11.39
CA ILE A 31 -14.53 -6.72 -10.07
C ILE A 31 -15.36 -5.97 -9.01
N LYS A 32 -16.34 -6.65 -8.40
CA LYS A 32 -16.89 -6.22 -7.09
C LYS A 32 -16.43 -7.14 -5.96
N VAL A 33 -16.17 -8.41 -6.30
CA VAL A 33 -15.70 -9.46 -5.39
C VAL A 33 -14.20 -9.32 -5.07
N ASP A 34 -13.41 -8.78 -5.99
CA ASP A 34 -11.95 -8.71 -5.82
C ASP A 34 -11.47 -7.49 -5.00
N ALA A 35 -12.22 -6.38 -4.98
CA ALA A 35 -11.95 -5.25 -4.07
C ALA A 35 -12.22 -5.57 -2.58
N GLU A 36 -13.33 -6.27 -2.29
CA GLU A 36 -13.64 -6.72 -0.93
C GLU A 36 -12.65 -7.80 -0.45
N SER A 37 -12.23 -8.70 -1.35
CA SER A 37 -11.19 -9.70 -1.07
C SER A 37 -9.84 -9.04 -0.78
N LEU A 38 -9.44 -8.06 -1.60
CA LEU A 38 -8.23 -7.28 -1.34
C LEU A 38 -8.32 -6.56 0.01
N SER A 39 -9.45 -5.93 0.32
CA SER A 39 -9.66 -5.28 1.63
C SER A 39 -9.45 -6.25 2.81
N VAL A 40 -10.03 -7.45 2.75
CA VAL A 40 -9.80 -8.49 3.75
C VAL A 40 -8.32 -8.81 3.85
N ARG A 41 -7.65 -8.99 2.71
CA ARG A 41 -6.23 -9.34 2.67
C ARG A 41 -5.33 -8.26 3.26
N ILE A 42 -5.61 -6.99 2.97
CA ILE A 42 -4.90 -5.84 3.53
C ILE A 42 -5.10 -5.76 5.05
N ARG A 43 -6.31 -6.02 5.55
CA ARG A 43 -6.58 -6.10 7.00
C ARG A 43 -5.79 -7.20 7.68
N GLU A 44 -5.72 -8.38 7.06
CA GLU A 44 -4.88 -9.47 7.58
C GLU A 44 -3.41 -9.07 7.62
N LEU A 45 -2.90 -8.37 6.59
CA LEU A 45 -1.54 -7.87 6.59
C LEU A 45 -1.29 -6.84 7.70
N PHE A 46 -2.23 -5.92 7.97
CA PHE A 46 -2.08 -5.02 9.12
C PHE A 46 -1.93 -5.80 10.43
N GLN A 47 -2.81 -6.78 10.66
CA GLN A 47 -2.77 -7.60 11.87
C GLN A 47 -1.47 -8.42 12.00
N GLN A 48 -1.03 -9.07 10.92
CA GLN A 48 0.19 -9.87 10.89
C GLN A 48 1.45 -9.04 11.19
N ASN A 49 1.42 -7.77 10.81
CA ASN A 49 2.54 -6.84 10.98
C ASN A 49 2.40 -5.94 12.22
N SER A 50 1.51 -6.31 13.16
CA SER A 50 1.29 -5.58 14.42
C SER A 50 0.91 -4.11 14.22
N LEU A 51 0.08 -3.85 13.20
CA LEU A 51 -0.52 -2.55 12.93
C LEU A 51 -2.00 -2.59 13.36
N GLU A 52 -2.41 -1.57 14.10
CA GLU A 52 -3.79 -1.39 14.55
C GLU A 52 -4.55 -0.57 13.51
N LEU A 53 -5.62 -1.15 12.95
CA LEU A 53 -6.46 -0.46 11.98
C LEU A 53 -7.39 0.51 12.72
N ASP A 54 -7.30 1.79 12.39
CA ASP A 54 -8.15 2.85 12.94
C ASP A 54 -9.37 3.11 12.04
N GLN A 55 -9.15 3.22 10.73
CA GLN A 55 -10.20 3.52 9.76
C GLN A 55 -10.08 2.69 8.48
N GLU A 56 -11.21 2.29 7.93
CA GLU A 56 -11.34 1.70 6.61
C GLU A 56 -12.56 2.29 5.90
N ASP A 57 -12.37 2.84 4.70
CA ASP A 57 -13.44 3.40 3.89
C ASP A 57 -13.46 2.81 2.50
N PHE A 58 -14.66 2.43 2.04
CA PHE A 58 -14.86 1.90 0.70
C PHE A 58 -15.68 2.90 -0.13
N HIS A 59 -15.10 3.36 -1.22
CA HIS A 59 -15.69 4.32 -2.14
C HIS A 59 -15.80 3.71 -3.54
N GLN A 60 -16.96 3.87 -4.18
CA GLN A 60 -17.12 3.54 -5.60
C GLN A 60 -17.28 4.83 -6.40
N GLU A 61 -16.30 5.10 -7.27
CA GLU A 61 -16.37 6.22 -8.19
C GLU A 61 -16.98 5.73 -9.51
N ASN A 62 -18.19 6.22 -9.80
CA ASN A 62 -18.87 5.93 -11.05
C ASN A 62 -18.62 7.10 -12.01
N SER A 63 -17.66 6.94 -12.91
CA SER A 63 -17.47 7.86 -14.03
C SER A 63 -18.30 7.40 -15.24
N ARG A 64 -18.47 8.28 -16.23
CA ARG A 64 -19.15 7.91 -17.49
C ARG A 64 -18.38 6.84 -18.29
N ALA A 65 -17.09 6.67 -18.03
CA ALA A 65 -16.18 5.79 -18.77
C ALA A 65 -15.80 4.50 -18.03
N SER A 66 -15.87 4.48 -16.69
CA SER A 66 -15.49 3.33 -15.87
C SER A 66 -16.15 3.37 -14.50
N LYS A 67 -16.28 2.18 -13.90
CA LYS A 67 -16.53 2.03 -12.46
C LYS A 67 -15.23 1.64 -11.81
N THR A 68 -14.67 2.53 -11.00
CA THR A 68 -13.45 2.27 -10.23
C THR A 68 -13.82 2.25 -8.76
N TRP A 69 -13.29 1.29 -8.03
CA TRP A 69 -13.39 1.26 -6.58
C TRP A 69 -12.14 1.92 -6.00
N LYS A 70 -12.29 2.48 -4.81
CA LYS A 70 -11.24 3.05 -3.97
C LYS A 70 -11.44 2.49 -2.58
N VAL A 71 -10.40 1.93 -2.00
CA VAL A 71 -10.40 1.55 -0.59
C VAL A 71 -9.29 2.29 0.12
N SER A 72 -9.63 2.95 1.22
CA SER A 72 -8.72 3.76 2.02
C SER A 72 -8.60 3.15 3.41
N PHE A 73 -7.38 3.10 3.94
CA PHE A 73 -7.07 2.59 5.27
C PHE A 73 -6.26 3.62 6.04
N ILE A 74 -6.55 3.76 7.32
CA ILE A 74 -5.69 4.41 8.29
C ILE A 74 -5.35 3.36 9.35
N ALA A 75 -4.06 3.10 9.54
CA ALA A 75 -3.57 2.20 10.56
C ALA A 75 -2.40 2.82 11.30
N GLU A 76 -2.12 2.34 12.50
CA GLU A 76 -1.05 2.84 13.34
C GLU A 76 -0.17 1.70 13.84
N GLY A 77 1.12 1.97 14.01
CA GLY A 77 2.01 0.98 14.59
C GLY A 77 3.46 1.41 14.64
N ARG A 78 4.32 0.47 15.03
CA ARG A 78 5.76 0.72 15.10
C ARG A 78 6.36 0.77 13.71
N PHE A 79 7.42 1.55 13.54
CA PHE A 79 8.15 1.66 12.28
C PHE A 79 8.51 0.31 11.66
N LYS A 80 8.99 -0.66 12.47
CA LYS A 80 9.29 -2.01 11.96
C LYS A 80 8.06 -2.72 11.39
N GLY A 81 6.91 -2.60 12.05
CA GLY A 81 5.65 -3.18 11.56
C GLY A 81 5.19 -2.52 10.25
N ILE A 82 5.36 -1.20 10.13
CA ILE A 82 5.08 -0.47 8.88
C ILE A 82 5.99 -0.95 7.74
N GLN A 83 7.28 -1.14 8.01
CA GLN A 83 8.22 -1.68 7.01
C GLN A 83 7.81 -3.09 6.55
N ASP A 84 7.53 -3.98 7.49
CA ASP A 84 7.15 -5.37 7.20
C ASP A 84 5.83 -5.44 6.44
N PHE A 85 4.88 -4.59 6.81
CA PHE A 85 3.63 -4.42 6.08
C PHE A 85 3.85 -3.99 4.62
N LEU A 86 4.66 -2.97 4.37
CA LEU A 86 4.92 -2.49 3.01
C LEU A 86 5.66 -3.53 2.16
N GLU A 87 6.54 -4.32 2.77
CA GLU A 87 7.20 -5.45 2.09
C GLU A 87 6.20 -6.55 1.74
N ALA A 88 5.30 -6.91 2.65
CA ALA A 88 4.26 -7.90 2.43
C ALA A 88 3.22 -7.43 1.41
N LEU A 89 2.83 -6.15 1.47
CA LEU A 89 1.92 -5.51 0.52
C LEU A 89 2.45 -5.61 -0.91
N ARG A 90 3.75 -5.35 -1.11
CA ARG A 90 4.41 -5.48 -2.41
C ARG A 90 4.46 -6.92 -2.92
N ALA A 91 4.43 -7.91 -2.02
CA ALA A 91 4.50 -9.32 -2.36
C ALA A 91 3.12 -9.98 -2.59
N LEU A 92 2.04 -9.19 -2.56
CA LEU A 92 0.71 -9.67 -2.92
C LEU A 92 0.65 -9.99 -4.42
N ASP A 93 -0.01 -11.11 -4.74
CA ASP A 93 -0.22 -11.54 -6.11
C ASP A 93 -1.46 -10.84 -6.74
N GLU A 94 -2.30 -10.22 -5.91
CA GLU A 94 -3.51 -9.52 -6.32
C GLU A 94 -3.20 -8.21 -7.05
N PRO A 95 -3.91 -7.91 -8.16
CA PRO A 95 -3.71 -6.67 -8.90
C PRO A 95 -4.36 -5.49 -8.16
N PHE A 96 -3.54 -4.49 -7.79
CA PHE A 96 -4.03 -3.20 -7.28
C PHE A 96 -3.05 -2.07 -7.61
N LEU A 97 -3.54 -0.83 -7.57
CA LEU A 97 -2.73 0.37 -7.66
C LEU A 97 -2.76 1.14 -6.35
N ILE A 98 -1.61 1.61 -5.89
CA ILE A 98 -1.52 2.52 -4.75
C ILE A 98 -1.81 3.94 -5.25
N SER A 99 -3.00 4.45 -4.94
CA SER A 99 -3.43 5.82 -5.26
C SER A 99 -2.88 6.83 -4.25
N ARG A 100 -2.69 6.43 -2.99
CA ARG A 100 -2.08 7.26 -1.94
C ARG A 100 -1.33 6.40 -0.94
N LEU A 101 -0.17 6.89 -0.51
CA LEU A 101 0.57 6.37 0.65
C LEU A 101 1.18 7.55 1.41
N GLN A 102 0.76 7.75 2.65
CA GLN A 102 1.31 8.77 3.55
C GLN A 102 1.69 8.15 4.88
N LEU A 103 2.77 8.66 5.47
CA LEU A 103 3.26 8.26 6.80
C LEU A 103 3.36 9.51 7.68
N GLN A 104 2.76 9.45 8.86
CA GLN A 104 2.83 10.50 9.87
C GLN A 104 3.47 9.97 11.14
N ASN A 105 4.47 10.68 11.66
CA ASN A 105 5.07 10.34 12.95
C ASN A 105 4.21 10.86 14.09
N LEU A 106 3.76 9.95 14.97
CA LEU A 106 2.93 10.26 16.13
C LEU A 106 3.77 10.54 17.39
N ASN A 107 5.08 10.22 17.38
CA ASN A 107 6.02 10.53 18.46
C ASN A 107 7.44 10.85 17.94
N VAL A 108 7.64 12.12 17.58
CA VAL A 108 8.84 12.63 16.89
C VAL A 108 10.17 12.32 17.58
N ASP A 109 10.19 12.18 18.91
CA ASP A 109 11.42 12.05 19.71
C ASP A 109 11.72 10.62 20.22
N SER A 110 11.04 9.59 19.73
CA SER A 110 11.26 8.20 20.18
C SER A 110 12.31 7.47 19.33
N PRO A 111 13.25 6.70 19.94
CA PRO A 111 14.12 5.79 19.21
C PRO A 111 13.35 4.63 18.54
N ASN A 112 12.08 4.43 18.90
CA ASN A 112 11.17 3.48 18.28
C ASN A 112 9.88 4.20 17.85
N PRO A 113 9.90 4.88 16.68
CA PRO A 113 8.81 5.74 16.28
C PRO A 113 7.53 4.92 16.04
N PHE A 114 6.42 5.53 16.46
CA PHE A 114 5.06 5.08 16.28
C PHE A 114 4.46 5.96 15.19
N LEU A 115 3.97 5.35 14.12
CA LEU A 115 3.56 6.01 12.91
C LEU A 115 2.10 5.70 12.62
N SER A 116 1.40 6.67 12.06
CA SER A 116 0.17 6.44 11.29
C SER A 116 0.53 6.26 9.81
N ILE A 117 -0.14 5.32 9.15
CA ILE A 117 -0.11 5.10 7.71
C ILE A 117 -1.50 5.32 7.13
N GLU A 118 -1.58 6.19 6.12
CA GLU A 118 -2.76 6.34 5.26
C GLU A 118 -2.47 5.68 3.91
N LEU A 119 -3.28 4.70 3.53
CA LEU A 119 -3.13 3.91 2.31
C LEU A 119 -4.43 3.95 1.50
N GLU A 120 -4.39 4.36 0.23
CA GLU A 120 -5.52 4.30 -0.69
C GLU A 120 -5.17 3.40 -1.89
N LEU A 121 -6.05 2.45 -2.20
CA LEU A 121 -5.89 1.47 -3.29
C LEU A 121 -7.05 1.58 -4.30
N THR A 122 -6.76 1.31 -5.58
CA THR A 122 -7.71 1.29 -6.71
C THR A 122 -7.47 0.13 -7.65
#